data_AF-A0A6G0Y3W1-F1
#
_entry.id   AF-A0A6G0Y3W1-F1
#
_cell.length_a   1.000
_cell.length_b   1.000
_cell.length_c   1.000
_cell.angle_alpha   90.00
_cell.angle_beta   90.00
_cell.angle_gamma   90.00
#
_symmetry.space_group_name_H-M   'P 1'
#
loop_
_entity.id
_entity.type
_entity.pdbx_description
1 polymer ?
#
loop_
_entity_poly.entity_id
_entity_poly.type
_entity_poly.pdbx_seq_one_letter_code
_entity_poly.pdbx_strand_id
1 'polypeptide(L)'
;RTDSLIQNTIRNKFRECTVLTIAHRLNTVMDSDKILVMNAGTIVEFDHPYILLKNKYGYFHKMIEQTGQNNAQSLRNLAYESYSNRLIPNDQKRLSSINEDED
;
A
#
# COMPACT_ATOMS: atom_id res chain seq x y z
N ARG A 1 -3.34 -9.51 12.91
CA ARG A 1 -4.36 -10.42 12.31
C ARG A 1 -5.76 -9.78 12.33
N THR A 2 -6.17 -9.11 13.41
CA THR A 2 -7.48 -8.43 13.49
C THR A 2 -7.61 -7.21 12.57
N ASP A 3 -6.57 -6.38 12.46
CA ASP A 3 -6.64 -5.13 11.64
C ASP A 3 -6.90 -5.39 10.16
N SER A 4 -6.35 -6.48 9.63
CA SER A 4 -6.52 -6.88 8.25
C SER A 4 -7.97 -7.26 7.95
N LEU A 5 -8.64 -7.95 8.87
CA LEU A 5 -10.07 -8.30 8.73
C LEU A 5 -10.96 -7.05 8.79
N ILE A 6 -10.65 -6.12 9.69
CA ILE A 6 -11.37 -4.85 9.83
C ILE A 6 -11.25 -4.04 8.53
N GLN A 7 -10.03 -3.86 8.03
CA GLN A 7 -9.78 -3.12 6.79
C GLN A 7 -10.45 -3.77 5.58
N ASN A 8 -10.38 -5.10 5.47
CA ASN A 8 -11.03 -5.79 4.37
C ASN A 8 -12.55 -5.62 4.42
N THR A 9 -13.12 -5.65 5.64
CA THR A 9 -14.56 -5.40 5.84
C THR A 9 -14.92 -3.98 5.44
N ILE A 10 -14.14 -2.97 5.88
CA ILE A 10 -14.36 -1.56 5.52
C ILE A 10 -14.31 -1.40 4.00
N ARG A 11 -13.29 -1.91 3.31
CA ARG A 11 -13.23 -1.80 1.83
C ARG A 11 -14.36 -2.50 1.12
N ASN A 12 -14.72 -3.70 1.55
CA ASN A 12 -15.76 -4.47 0.87
C ASN A 12 -17.15 -3.87 1.11
N LYS A 13 -17.42 -3.36 2.31
CA LYS A 13 -18.71 -2.77 2.65
C LYS A 13 -18.88 -1.34 2.14
N PHE A 14 -17.79 -0.60 2.00
CA PHE A 14 -17.79 0.80 1.57
C PHE A 14 -17.14 1.01 0.20
N ARG A 15 -17.14 -0.01 -0.68
CA ARG A 15 -16.48 0.05 -1.99
C ARG A 15 -16.98 1.21 -2.87
N GLU A 16 -18.23 1.60 -2.70
CA GLU A 16 -18.88 2.68 -3.46
C GLU A 16 -18.81 4.04 -2.75
N CYS A 17 -18.21 4.10 -1.56
CA CYS A 17 -18.04 5.31 -0.79
C CYS A 17 -16.56 5.73 -0.75
N THR A 18 -16.31 7.04 -0.62
CA THR A 18 -14.95 7.51 -0.31
C THR A 18 -14.64 7.24 1.15
N VAL A 19 -13.54 6.54 1.43
CA VAL A 19 -13.07 6.26 2.79
C VAL A 19 -11.82 7.07 3.09
N LEU A 20 -11.91 7.99 4.06
CA LEU A 20 -10.77 8.72 4.59
C LEU A 20 -10.33 8.09 5.90
N THR A 21 -9.11 7.53 5.93
CA THR A 21 -8.55 6.87 7.12
C THR A 21 -7.40 7.69 7.68
N ILE A 22 -7.50 8.06 8.96
CA ILE A 22 -6.39 8.63 9.73
C ILE A 22 -5.78 7.51 10.55
N ALA A 23 -4.52 7.16 10.28
CA ALA A 23 -3.88 6.01 10.89
C ALA A 23 -2.60 6.38 11.63
N HIS A 24 -2.40 5.73 12.77
CA HIS A 24 -1.13 5.70 13.50
C HIS A 24 -0.30 4.46 13.15
N ARG A 25 -0.90 3.45 12.50
CA ARG A 25 -0.25 2.19 12.11
C ARG A 25 -0.13 2.14 10.60
N LEU A 26 1.11 2.08 10.11
CA LEU A 26 1.37 2.07 8.67
C LEU A 26 0.76 0.83 7.98
N ASN A 27 0.74 -0.32 8.67
CA ASN A 27 0.13 -1.56 8.17
C ASN A 27 -1.33 -1.39 7.75
N THR A 28 -2.04 -0.38 8.28
CA THR A 28 -3.47 -0.18 8.00
C THR A 28 -3.77 0.75 6.84
N VAL A 29 -2.73 1.33 6.24
CA VAL A 29 -2.87 2.28 5.13
C VAL A 29 -2.08 1.89 3.89
N MET A 30 -1.22 0.86 3.96
CA MET A 30 -0.34 0.47 2.84
C MET A 30 -1.05 0.02 1.57
N ASP A 31 -2.32 -0.30 1.64
CA ASP A 31 -3.16 -0.75 0.53
C ASP A 31 -4.21 0.30 0.10
N SER A 32 -4.12 1.51 0.66
CA SER A 32 -4.94 2.66 0.26
C SER A 32 -4.67 3.09 -1.18
N ASP A 33 -5.66 3.71 -1.82
CA ASP A 33 -5.51 4.23 -3.18
C ASP A 33 -4.42 5.29 -3.29
N LYS A 34 -4.37 6.17 -2.29
CA LYS A 34 -3.37 7.23 -2.11
C LYS A 34 -3.15 7.46 -0.62
N ILE A 35 -1.95 7.87 -0.26
CA ILE A 35 -1.59 8.32 1.09
C ILE A 35 -1.26 9.80 1.02
N LEU A 36 -1.84 10.56 1.95
CA LEU A 36 -1.50 11.96 2.20
C LEU A 36 -0.58 12.03 3.42
N VAL A 37 0.63 12.54 3.25
CA VAL A 37 1.55 12.82 4.35
C VAL A 37 1.53 14.30 4.66
N MET A 38 1.29 14.62 5.93
CA MET A 38 1.27 15.99 6.43
C MET A 38 2.42 16.25 7.39
N ASN A 39 3.05 17.41 7.29
CA ASN A 39 4.05 17.90 8.22
C ASN A 39 3.79 19.38 8.53
N ALA A 40 3.78 19.74 9.81
CA ALA A 40 3.57 21.13 10.28
C ALA A 40 2.35 21.84 9.63
N GLY A 41 1.23 21.12 9.47
CA GLY A 41 0.00 21.67 8.87
C GLY A 41 0.01 21.78 7.33
N THR A 42 1.08 21.32 6.66
CA THR A 42 1.20 21.34 5.20
C THR A 42 1.25 19.92 4.63
N ILE A 43 0.74 19.75 3.41
CA ILE A 43 0.86 18.49 2.66
C ILE A 43 2.28 18.43 2.09
N VAL A 44 3.03 17.39 2.43
CA VAL A 44 4.40 17.19 1.96
C VAL A 44 4.51 16.12 0.88
N GLU A 45 3.64 15.11 0.91
CA GLU A 45 3.60 14.04 -0.08
C GLU A 45 2.16 13.55 -0.30
N PHE A 46 1.84 13.19 -1.54
CA PHE A 46 0.53 12.64 -1.90
C PHE A 46 0.63 11.74 -3.14
N ASP A 47 0.58 10.42 -2.94
CA ASP A 47 0.51 9.44 -4.03
C ASP A 47 0.20 8.04 -3.48
N HIS A 48 0.18 7.02 -4.36
CA HIS A 48 0.11 5.62 -3.95
C HIS A 48 1.30 5.25 -3.05
N PRO A 49 1.08 4.47 -1.95
CA PRO A 49 2.13 4.07 -1.01
C PRO A 49 3.41 3.54 -1.68
N TYR A 50 3.26 2.67 -2.68
CA TYR A 50 4.40 2.13 -3.44
C TYR A 50 5.20 3.21 -4.20
N ILE A 51 4.55 4.24 -4.75
CA ILE A 51 5.22 5.33 -5.46
C ILE A 51 5.97 6.21 -4.45
N LEU A 52 5.33 6.54 -3.33
CA LEU A 52 5.95 7.32 -2.25
C LEU A 52 7.20 6.62 -1.68
N LEU A 53 7.16 5.29 -1.59
CA LEU A 53 8.29 4.46 -1.14
C LEU A 53 9.49 4.45 -2.10
N LYS A 54 9.35 4.86 -3.36
CA LYS A 54 10.48 5.00 -4.30
C LYS A 54 11.36 6.20 -3.96
N ASN A 55 10.80 7.23 -3.32
CA ASN A 55 11.56 8.38 -2.87
C ASN A 55 12.29 8.07 -1.56
N LYS A 56 13.57 7.68 -1.66
CA LYS A 56 14.41 7.35 -0.48
C LYS A 56 14.58 8.52 0.51
N TYR A 57 14.40 9.75 0.07
CA TYR A 57 14.50 10.96 0.90
C TYR A 57 13.14 11.47 1.39
N GLY A 58 12.05 10.82 0.97
CA GLY A 58 10.67 11.18 1.28
C GLY A 58 10.29 11.00 2.75
N TYR A 59 9.25 11.70 3.17
CA TYR A 59 8.74 11.62 4.55
C TYR A 59 8.15 10.25 4.83
N PHE A 60 7.36 9.72 3.90
CA PHE A 60 6.76 8.40 3.98
C PHE A 60 7.81 7.30 4.10
N HIS A 61 8.86 7.37 3.28
CA HIS A 61 9.97 6.43 3.36
C HIS A 61 10.63 6.45 4.75
N LYS A 62 10.90 7.63 5.29
CA LYS A 62 11.51 7.77 6.63
C LYS A 62 10.60 7.20 7.73
N MET A 63 9.29 7.42 7.67
CA MET A 63 8.35 6.83 8.63
C MET A 63 8.39 5.29 8.59
N ILE A 64 8.53 4.69 7.41
CA ILE A 64 8.59 3.24 7.23
C ILE A 64 9.89 2.67 7.81
N GLU A 65 11.03 3.32 7.58
CA GLU A 65 12.32 2.91 8.15
C GLU A 65 12.32 2.91 9.68
N GLN A 66 11.58 3.82 10.31
CA GLN A 66 11.44 3.88 11.77
C GLN A 66 10.66 2.70 12.37
N THR A 67 9.96 1.89 11.57
CA THR A 67 9.21 0.71 12.06
C THR A 67 10.09 -0.52 12.32
N GLY A 68 11.38 -0.45 11.97
CA GLY A 68 12.35 -1.55 12.05
C GLY A 68 12.39 -2.39 10.77
N GLN A 69 13.55 -2.99 10.49
CA GLN A 69 13.85 -3.64 9.19
C GLN A 69 12.80 -4.67 8.75
N ASN A 70 12.39 -5.57 9.66
CA ASN A 70 11.41 -6.63 9.34
C ASN A 70 10.03 -6.07 8.98
N ASN A 71 9.59 -5.03 9.72
CA ASN A 71 8.31 -4.38 9.45
C ASN A 71 8.39 -3.54 8.17
N ALA A 72 9.48 -2.80 7.97
CA ALA A 72 9.69 -2.00 6.78
C ALA A 72 9.62 -2.85 5.51
N GLN A 73 10.28 -4.02 5.50
CA GLN A 73 10.23 -4.94 4.37
C GLN A 73 8.80 -5.47 4.15
N SER A 74 8.10 -5.86 5.21
CA SER A 74 6.72 -6.34 5.13
C SER A 74 5.77 -5.28 4.56
N LEU A 75 5.94 -4.01 4.99
CA LEU A 75 5.15 -2.88 4.51
C LEU A 75 5.44 -2.56 3.04
N ARG A 76 6.70 -2.64 2.61
CA ARG A 76 7.10 -2.48 1.21
C ARG A 76 6.46 -3.54 0.32
N ASN A 77 6.45 -4.79 0.76
CA ASN A 77 5.81 -5.88 0.04
C ASN A 77 4.30 -5.63 -0.10
N LEU A 78 3.63 -5.27 1.00
CA LEU A 78 2.19 -4.97 0.98
C LEU A 78 1.84 -3.81 0.03
N ALA A 79 2.67 -2.77 0.00
CA ALA A 79 2.50 -1.65 -0.92
C ALA A 79 2.65 -2.08 -2.39
N TYR A 80 3.65 -2.92 -2.67
CA TYR A 80 3.91 -3.44 -4.02
C TYR A 80 2.79 -4.36 -4.51
N GLU A 81 2.29 -5.24 -3.66
CA GLU A 81 1.17 -6.12 -3.96
C GLU A 81 -0.10 -5.32 -4.29
N SER A 82 -0.45 -4.33 -3.45
CA SER A 82 -1.58 -3.43 -3.71
C SER A 82 -1.44 -2.69 -5.05
N TYR A 83 -0.23 -2.19 -5.34
CA TYR A 83 0.05 -1.48 -6.59
C TYR A 83 -0.09 -2.39 -7.82
N SER A 84 0.47 -3.59 -7.75
CA SER A 84 0.47 -4.55 -8.87
C SER A 84 -0.93 -5.08 -9.17
N ASN A 85 -1.72 -5.37 -8.13
CA ASN A 85 -3.11 -5.82 -8.27
C ASN A 85 -4.02 -4.76 -8.92
N ARG A 86 -3.64 -3.47 -8.89
CA ARG A 86 -4.39 -2.40 -9.58
C ARG A 86 -3.99 -2.22 -11.03
N LEU A 87 -2.72 -2.49 -11.37
CA LEU A 87 -2.19 -2.31 -12.72
C LEU A 87 -2.46 -3.48 -13.65
N ILE A 88 -2.67 -4.68 -13.10
CA ILE A 88 -3.01 -5.88 -13.86
C ILE A 88 -4.46 -6.23 -13.54
N PRO A 89 -5.43 -5.88 -14.40
CA PRO A 89 -6.79 -6.42 -14.31
C PRO A 89 -6.72 -7.96 -14.35
N ASN A 90 -7.60 -8.62 -13.59
CA ASN A 90 -7.64 -10.08 -13.44
C ASN A 90 -7.61 -10.88 -14.76
N ASP A 91 -7.92 -10.27 -15.90
CA ASP A 91 -7.88 -10.90 -17.22
C ASP A 91 -6.46 -11.26 -17.71
N GLN A 92 -5.41 -10.58 -17.23
CA GLN A 92 -4.02 -10.87 -17.63
C GLN A 92 -3.28 -11.85 -16.70
N LYS A 93 -3.79 -12.08 -15.48
CA LYS A 93 -3.16 -12.99 -14.51
C LYS A 93 -3.15 -14.46 -14.96
N ARG A 94 -4.01 -14.81 -15.94
CA ARG A 94 -4.10 -16.16 -16.52
C ARG A 94 -3.05 -16.44 -17.59
N LEU A 95 -2.43 -15.41 -18.18
CA LEU A 95 -1.40 -15.58 -19.23
C LEU A 95 0.02 -15.65 -18.68
N SER A 96 0.28 -15.16 -17.47
CA SER A 96 1.62 -15.23 -16.86
C SER A 96 1.93 -16.58 -16.21
N SER A 97 0.94 -17.46 -16.02
CA SER A 97 1.14 -18.81 -15.45
C SER A 97 1.52 -19.88 -16.49
N ILE A 98 1.81 -19.50 -17.74
CA ILE A 98 2.14 -20.44 -18.82
C ILE A 98 3.66 -20.53 -19.10
N ASN A 99 4.49 -19.66 -18.51
CA ASN A 99 5.92 -19.56 -18.86
C ASN A 99 6.90 -20.01 -17.76
N GLU A 100 6.51 -20.88 -16.82
CA GLU A 100 7.46 -21.46 -15.83
C GLU A 100 7.90 -22.90 -16.16
N ASP A 101 7.54 -23.45 -17.34
CA ASP A 101 7.91 -24.82 -17.74
C ASP A 101 8.81 -24.88 -19.00
N GLU A 102 9.70 -23.91 -19.23
CA GLU A 102 10.82 -24.12 -20.18
C GLU A 102 12.16 -23.58 -19.62
N ASP A 103 13.05 -24.54 -19.38
CA ASP A 103 14.49 -24.54 -19.02
C ASP A 103 14.94 -24.20 -17.58
#